data_AF-A0A972VBU9-F1
#
_entry.id   AF-A0A972VBU9-F1
#
_cell.length_a   1.000
_cell.length_b   1.000
_cell.length_c   1.000
_cell.angle_alpha   90.00
_cell.angle_beta   90.00
_cell.angle_gamma   90.00
#
_symmetry.space_group_name_H-M   'P 1'
#
loop_
_entity.id
_entity.type
_entity.pdbx_description
1 polymer ?
#
loop_
_entity_poly.entity_id
_entity_poly.type
_entity_poly.pdbx_seq_one_letter_code
_entity_poly.pdbx_strand_id
1 'polypeptide(L)' 'MMNRWETTTQKLDQMSVRQDTDVWATFSNHFFPVICHMARNRGLNQADAEDAAQQTLLSFVQAMR' A
#
# COMPACT_ATOMS: atom_id res chain seq x y z
N MET A 1 -28.41 -1.93 -10.40
CA MET A 1 -26.96 -1.58 -10.38
C MET A 1 -26.23 -2.71 -9.67
N MET A 2 -25.34 -3.41 -10.37
CA MET A 2 -24.61 -4.58 -9.86
C MET A 2 -23.36 -4.09 -9.10
N ASN A 3 -23.30 -4.27 -7.77
CA ASN A 3 -22.07 -4.01 -7.01
C ASN A 3 -21.07 -5.13 -7.30
N ARG A 4 -20.11 -4.85 -8.20
CA ARG A 4 -19.01 -5.75 -8.52
C ARG A 4 -18.05 -5.78 -7.34
N TRP A 5 -17.91 -6.95 -6.70
CA TRP A 5 -16.88 -7.19 -5.70
C TRP A 5 -15.51 -7.23 -6.40
N GLU A 6 -14.84 -6.09 -6.49
CA GLU A 6 -13.45 -6.05 -6.95
C GLU A 6 -12.55 -6.55 -5.82
N THR A 7 -11.91 -7.68 -6.08
CA THR A 7 -10.97 -8.30 -5.13
C THR A 7 -9.68 -7.49 -5.08
N THR A 8 -8.98 -7.50 -3.94
CA THR A 8 -7.67 -6.84 -3.77
C THR A 8 -6.69 -7.20 -4.89
N THR A 9 -6.73 -8.45 -5.35
CA THR A 9 -5.92 -8.96 -6.46
C THR A 9 -6.27 -8.30 -7.80
N GLN A 10 -7.55 -8.07 -8.11
CA GLN A 10 -7.95 -7.38 -9.34
C GLN A 10 -7.53 -5.90 -9.35
N LYS A 11 -7.54 -5.24 -8.19
CA LYS A 11 -7.02 -3.88 -8.05
C LYS A 11 -5.50 -3.82 -8.24
N LEU A 12 -4.78 -4.81 -7.71
CA LEU A 12 -3.32 -4.94 -7.91
C LEU A 12 -2.98 -5.23 -9.37
N ASP A 13 -3.76 -6.04 -10.07
CA ASP A 13 -3.58 -6.36 -11.49
C ASP A 13 -3.79 -5.12 -12.39
N GLN A 14 -4.83 -4.32 -12.09
CA GLN A 14 -5.05 -3.03 -12.77
C GLN A 14 -3.94 -2.00 -12.48
N MET A 15 -3.36 -2.04 -11.28
CA MET A 15 -2.21 -1.23 -10.88
C MET A 15 -0.94 -1.52 -11.68
N SER A 16 -0.69 -2.78 -12.05
CA SER A 16 0.45 -3.14 -12.91
C SER A 16 0.27 -2.67 -14.35
N VAL A 17 -0.97 -2.53 -14.82
CA VAL A 17 -1.30 -2.17 -16.23
C VAL A 17 -1.44 -0.67 -16.43
N ARG A 18 -1.84 0.09 -15.41
CA ARG A 18 -1.97 1.54 -15.46
C ARG A 18 -1.17 2.16 -14.35
N GLN A 19 -0.30 3.11 -14.69
CA GLN A 19 0.28 4.08 -13.76
C GLN A 19 -0.81 5.01 -13.19
N ASP A 20 -1.92 4.44 -12.73
CA ASP A 20 -3.07 5.15 -12.21
C ASP A 20 -2.71 5.58 -10.79
N THR A 21 -2.28 6.83 -10.70
CA THR A 21 -1.90 7.52 -9.45
C THR A 21 -3.00 7.42 -8.39
N ASP A 22 -4.26 7.28 -8.80
CA ASP A 22 -5.45 7.18 -7.93
C ASP A 22 -5.56 5.83 -7.21
N VAL A 23 -5.23 4.73 -7.89
CA VAL A 23 -5.22 3.40 -7.28
C VAL A 23 -4.04 3.32 -6.29
N TRP A 24 -2.89 3.89 -6.66
CA TRP A 24 -1.74 4.02 -5.75
C TRP A 24 -2.04 4.83 -4.50
N ALA A 25 -2.70 5.98 -4.63
CA ALA A 25 -3.12 6.78 -3.49
C ALA A 25 -4.08 5.99 -2.58
N THR A 26 -5.05 5.27 -3.15
CA THR A 26 -5.98 4.44 -2.38
C THR A 26 -5.28 3.31 -1.64
N PHE A 27 -4.36 2.61 -2.30
CA PHE A 27 -3.59 1.52 -1.71
C PHE A 27 -2.66 2.02 -0.59
N SER A 28 -1.84 3.03 -0.88
CA SER A 28 -0.89 3.59 0.09
C SER A 28 -1.61 4.17 1.31
N ASN A 29 -2.70 4.92 1.13
CA ASN A 29 -3.50 5.44 2.26
C ASN A 29 -4.07 4.33 3.15
N HIS A 30 -4.37 3.16 2.59
CA HIS A 30 -4.88 2.02 3.37
C HIS A 30 -3.77 1.27 4.10
N PHE A 31 -2.67 0.97 3.43
CA PHE A 31 -1.62 0.11 3.97
C PHE A 31 -0.58 0.86 4.81
N PHE A 32 -0.36 2.15 4.54
CA PHE A 32 0.56 2.99 5.32
C PHE A 32 0.29 2.94 6.83
N PRO A 33 -0.94 3.23 7.34
CA PRO A 33 -1.20 3.18 8.78
C PRO A 33 -1.06 1.77 9.36
N VAL A 34 -1.36 0.73 8.59
CA VAL A 34 -1.21 -0.67 9.01
C VAL A 34 0.26 -1.02 9.23
N ILE A 35 1.13 -0.65 8.28
CA ILE A 35 2.58 -0.89 8.36
C ILE A 35 3.18 -0.06 9.49
N CYS A 36 2.79 1.21 9.64
CA CYS A 36 3.21 2.05 10.76
C CYS A 36 2.82 1.43 12.11
N HIS A 37 1.59 0.94 12.26
CA HIS A 37 1.15 0.30 13.51
C HIS A 37 1.94 -0.98 13.80
N MET A 38 2.18 -1.80 12.78
CA MET A 38 3.02 -3.00 12.89
C MET A 38 4.47 -2.66 13.29
N ALA A 39 5.06 -1.64 12.67
CA ALA A 39 6.40 -1.15 12.98
C ALA A 39 6.50 -0.63 14.43
N ARG A 40 5.50 0.14 14.87
CA ARG A 40 5.40 0.61 16.25
C ARG A 40 5.26 -0.52 17.26
N ASN A 41 4.47 -1.55 16.94
CA ASN A 41 4.34 -2.75 17.78
C ASN A 41 5.65 -3.55 17.88
N ARG A 42 6.60 -3.31 16.98
CA ARG A 42 7.96 -3.88 17.02
C ARG A 42 8.99 -2.98 17.70
N GLY A 43 8.55 -1.87 18.31
CA GLY A 43 9.40 -0.99 19.11
C GLY A 43 9.95 0.22 18.35
N LEU A 44 9.53 0.44 17.10
CA LEU A 44 9.91 1.67 16.38
C LEU A 44 9.15 2.88 16.92
N ASN A 45 9.83 4.02 16.96
CA ASN A 45 9.16 5.29 17.22
C ASN A 45 8.32 5.71 15.99
N GLN A 46 7.54 6.78 16.11
CA GLN A 46 6.64 7.22 15.03
C GLN A 46 7.40 7.53 13.73
N ALA A 47 8.52 8.25 13.81
CA ALA A 47 9.27 8.67 12.63
C ALA A 47 9.88 7.46 11.90
N ASP A 48 10.49 6.53 12.64
CA ASP A 48 11.08 5.32 12.05
C ASP A 48 10.00 4.38 11.50
N ALA A 49 8.81 4.35 12.12
CA ALA A 49 7.69 3.57 11.63
C ALA A 49 7.11 4.12 10.32
N GLU A 50 7.03 5.45 10.19
CA GLU A 50 6.64 6.12 8.96
C GLU A 50 7.64 5.87 7.84
N ASP A 51 8.95 6.01 8.11
CA ASP A 51 9.99 5.73 7.11
C ASP A 51 9.98 4.27 6.66
N ALA A 52 9.84 3.32 7.61
CA ALA A 52 9.71 1.90 7.30
C ALA A 52 8.46 1.62 6.43
N ALA A 53 7.34 2.30 6.68
CA ALA A 53 6.14 2.17 5.88
C ALA A 53 6.31 2.72 4.46
N GLN A 54 6.98 3.88 4.30
CA GLN A 54 7.30 4.44 2.99
C GLN A 54 8.22 3.51 2.19
N GLN A 55 9.30 3.04 2.81
CA GLN A 55 10.24 2.10 2.17
C GLN A 55 9.54 0.81 1.75
N THR A 56 8.70 0.23 2.61
CA THR A 56 7.94 -0.98 2.31
C THR A 56 7.04 -0.80 1.10
N LEU A 57 6.29 0.29 1.05
CA LEU A 57 5.40 0.62 -0.06
C LEU A 57 6.20 0.85 -1.37
N LEU A 58 7.34 1.54 -1.29
CA LEU A 58 8.20 1.75 -2.45
C LEU A 58 8.79 0.44 -2.97
N SER A 59 9.29 -0.43 -2.09
CA SER A 59 9.80 -1.76 -2.46
C SER A 59 8.71 -2.63 -3.08
N PHE A 60 7.46 -2.53 -2.60
CA PHE A 60 6.33 -3.25 -3.17
C PHE A 60 6.08 -2.85 -4.64
N VAL A 61 6.06 -1.55 -4.94
CA VAL A 61 5.89 -1.07 -6.32
C VAL A 61 7.05 -1.47 -7.21
N GLN A 62 8.28 -1.42 -6.68
CA GLN A 62 9.47 -1.85 -7.42
C GLN A 62 9.41 -3.35 -7.76
N ALA A 63 8.89 -4.19 -6.86
CA ALA A 63 8.74 -5.63 -7.08
C ALA A 63 7.59 -6.00 -8.03
N MET A 64 6.63 -5.09 -8.26
CA MET A 64 5.51 -5.28 -9.19
C MET A 64 5.83 -4.87 -10.64
N ARG A 65 7.00 -4.25 -10.88
CA ARG A 65 7.52 -3.97 -12.22
C ARG A 65 8.33 -5.15 -12.75
#